data_AF-A0A6I9TP36-F1
#
_entry.id   AF-A0A6I9TP36-F1
#
_cell.length_a   1.000
_cell.length_b   1.000
_cell.length_c   1.000
_cell.angle_alpha   90.00
_cell.angle_beta   90.00
_cell.angle_gamma   90.00
#
_symmetry.space_group_name_H-M   'P 1'
#
loop_
_entity.id
_entity.type
_entity.pdbx_description
1 polymer ?
#
loop_
_entity_poly.entity_id
_entity_poly.type
_entity_poly.pdbx_seq_one_letter_code
_entity_poly.pdbx_strand_id
1 'polypeptide(L)'
;MEEREKEKGKVSERWTAAIANLTEMSSNLDSLQKLLIKKSVYVDDETFAKASLSSEQARTIKVLEQRVETLERELDAAISGAAHARTEKRQAEALQKAAELQAQEILKELENTSKVFDLHMEELRAKQEEISKRDKEIKLLEAIIQTLGGRESLPA
;
A
#
# COMPACT_ATOMS: atom_id res chain seq x y z
N MET A 1 31.84 104.29 -17.54
CA MET A 1 32.07 104.09 -16.08
C MET A 1 30.90 103.35 -15.45
N GLU A 2 29.66 103.66 -15.86
CA GLU A 2 28.42 103.06 -15.36
C GLU A 2 28.23 101.53 -15.60
N GLU A 3 28.70 100.99 -16.74
CA GLU A 3 28.60 99.54 -17.02
C GLU A 3 29.46 98.67 -16.10
N ARG A 4 30.66 99.16 -15.70
CA ARG A 4 31.55 98.44 -14.78
C ARG A 4 30.99 98.37 -13.36
N GLU A 5 30.20 99.36 -12.94
CA GLU A 5 29.52 99.33 -11.63
C GLU A 5 28.31 98.39 -11.65
N LYS A 6 27.56 98.35 -12.76
CA LYS A 6 26.46 97.38 -12.96
C LYS A 6 26.94 95.92 -12.97
N GLU A 7 28.10 95.63 -13.58
CA GLU A 7 28.70 94.28 -13.52
C GLU A 7 29.18 93.89 -12.11
N LYS A 8 29.80 94.81 -11.37
CA LYS A 8 30.20 94.56 -9.97
C LYS A 8 28.98 94.29 -9.07
N GLY A 9 27.88 95.02 -9.28
CA GLY A 9 26.60 94.78 -8.61
C GLY A 9 26.07 93.37 -8.87
N LYS A 10 26.03 92.95 -10.14
CA LYS A 10 25.59 91.58 -10.53
C LYS A 10 26.46 90.48 -9.93
N VAL A 11 27.78 90.67 -9.88
CA VAL A 11 28.70 89.70 -9.26
C VAL A 11 28.47 89.62 -7.75
N SER A 12 28.24 90.76 -7.09
CA SER A 12 27.90 90.80 -5.67
C SER A 12 26.58 90.09 -5.38
N GLU A 13 25.55 90.30 -6.19
CA GLU A 13 24.25 89.63 -6.05
C GLU A 13 24.37 88.11 -6.22
N ARG A 14 25.16 87.65 -7.20
CA ARG A 14 25.43 86.22 -7.42
C ARG A 14 26.15 85.58 -6.24
N TRP A 15 27.12 86.26 -5.65
CA TRP A 15 27.82 85.79 -4.45
C TRP A 15 26.89 85.72 -3.24
N THR A 16 26.05 86.74 -3.03
CA THR A 16 25.05 86.74 -1.95
C THR A 16 24.05 85.61 -2.12
N ALA A 17 23.56 85.36 -3.35
CA ALA A 17 22.66 84.25 -3.65
C ALA A 17 23.32 82.88 -3.42
N ALA A 18 24.61 82.72 -3.78
CA ALA A 18 25.34 81.49 -3.51
C ALA A 18 25.48 81.20 -2.00
N ILE A 19 25.76 82.24 -1.20
CA ILE A 19 25.85 82.12 0.27
C ILE A 19 24.48 81.77 0.87
N ALA A 20 23.40 82.39 0.39
CA ALA A 20 22.05 82.06 0.82
C ALA A 20 21.73 80.58 0.55
N ASN A 21 22.03 80.09 -0.66
CA ASN A 21 21.82 78.68 -1.03
C ASN A 21 22.63 77.72 -0.14
N LEU A 22 23.89 78.02 0.15
CA LEU A 22 24.72 77.21 1.05
C LEU A 22 24.17 77.18 2.48
N THR A 23 23.63 78.32 2.95
CA THR A 23 23.04 78.44 4.28
C THR A 23 21.74 77.62 4.39
N GLU A 24 20.91 77.68 3.36
CA GLU A 24 19.68 76.86 3.27
C GLU A 24 20.02 75.37 3.20
N MET A 25 21.03 74.99 2.43
CA MET A 25 21.50 73.60 2.35
C MET A 25 22.03 73.09 3.69
N SER A 26 22.75 73.92 4.44
CA SER A 26 23.20 73.59 5.80
C SER A 26 22.02 73.37 6.75
N SER A 27 20.98 74.21 6.66
CA SER A 27 19.76 74.07 7.46
C SER A 27 18.99 72.78 7.11
N ASN A 28 18.90 72.46 5.83
CA ASN A 28 18.27 71.23 5.34
C ASN A 28 19.04 69.99 5.81
N LEU A 29 20.37 70.04 5.80
CA LEU A 29 21.22 68.95 6.26
C LEU A 29 21.10 68.72 7.77
N ASP A 30 21.07 69.78 8.58
CA ASP A 30 20.84 69.70 10.02
C ASP A 30 19.44 69.16 10.35
N SER A 31 18.42 69.59 9.59
CA SER A 31 17.06 69.06 9.72
C SER A 31 16.98 67.57 9.37
N LEU A 32 17.68 67.14 8.31
CA LEU A 32 17.76 65.73 7.93
C LEU A 32 18.49 64.91 9.00
N GLN A 33 19.59 65.40 9.55
CA GLN A 33 20.32 64.75 10.64
C GLN A 33 19.42 64.56 11.87
N LYS A 34 18.73 65.61 12.30
CA LYS A 34 17.80 65.55 13.45
C LYS A 34 16.64 64.58 13.19
N LEU A 35 16.10 64.58 11.97
CA LEU A 35 15.05 63.65 11.57
C LEU A 35 15.56 62.21 11.61
N LEU A 36 16.75 61.94 11.08
CA LEU A 36 17.35 60.61 11.06
C LEU A 36 17.64 60.11 12.47
N ILE A 37 18.21 60.92 13.36
CA ILE A 37 18.46 60.54 14.76
C ILE A 37 17.15 60.23 15.51
N LYS A 38 16.09 61.00 15.24
CA LYS A 38 14.79 60.83 15.91
C LYS A 38 13.94 59.70 15.34
N LYS A 39 14.05 59.43 14.03
CA LYS A 39 13.26 58.39 13.32
C LYS A 39 14.03 57.10 13.07
N SER A 40 15.35 57.08 13.28
CA SER A 40 16.08 55.82 13.33
C SER A 40 15.59 55.07 14.55
N VAL A 41 14.64 54.17 14.33
CA VAL A 41 14.41 53.06 15.24
C VAL A 41 15.69 52.25 15.14
N TYR A 42 16.60 52.45 16.10
CA TYR A 42 17.68 51.50 16.32
C TYR A 42 16.99 50.18 16.64
N VAL A 43 16.90 49.32 15.64
CA VAL A 43 16.51 47.95 15.87
C VAL A 43 17.65 47.39 16.69
N ASP A 44 17.40 47.17 17.98
CA ASP A 44 18.33 46.44 18.82
C ASP A 44 18.64 45.12 18.12
N ASP A 45 19.89 44.93 17.71
CA ASP A 45 20.33 43.77 16.93
C ASP A 45 19.95 42.47 17.65
N GLU A 46 19.98 42.47 18.99
CA GLU A 46 19.57 41.35 19.81
C GLU A 46 18.05 41.08 19.69
N THR A 47 17.22 42.13 19.74
CA THR A 47 15.76 42.01 19.56
C THR A 47 15.40 41.49 18.16
N PHE A 48 16.07 41.98 17.11
CA PHE A 48 15.84 41.47 15.75
C PHE A 48 16.29 40.03 15.56
N ALA A 49 17.46 39.67 16.09
CA ALA A 49 17.96 38.30 16.05
C ALA A 49 17.01 37.34 16.77
N LYS A 50 16.51 37.72 17.95
CA LYS A 50 15.51 36.93 18.70
C LYS A 50 14.19 36.80 17.95
N ALA A 51 13.67 37.88 17.39
CA ALA A 51 12.42 37.86 16.62
C ALA A 51 12.54 36.99 15.36
N SER A 52 13.67 37.08 14.66
CA SER A 52 13.97 36.27 13.47
C SER A 52 14.06 34.78 13.81
N LEU A 53 14.80 34.44 14.87
CA LEU A 53 14.92 33.05 15.35
C LEU A 53 13.55 32.49 15.77
N SER A 54 12.77 33.27 16.52
CA SER A 54 11.42 32.86 16.94
C SER A 54 10.49 32.63 15.76
N SER A 55 10.56 33.47 14.72
CA SER A 55 9.79 33.29 13.49
C SER A 55 10.17 32.01 12.74
N GLU A 56 11.46 31.71 12.63
CA GLU A 56 11.96 30.48 12.00
C GLU A 56 11.56 29.23 12.79
N GLN A 57 11.66 29.29 14.12
CA GLN A 57 11.18 28.22 15.00
C GLN A 57 9.67 28.01 14.83
N ALA A 58 8.86 29.06 14.81
CA ALA A 58 7.41 28.96 14.62
C ALA A 58 7.06 28.30 13.27
N ARG A 59 7.78 28.65 12.20
CA ARG A 59 7.61 28.00 10.89
C ARG A 59 7.95 26.51 10.97
N THR A 60 9.05 26.17 11.62
CA THR A 60 9.50 24.78 11.77
C THR A 60 8.50 23.95 12.58
N ILE A 61 7.99 24.51 13.69
CA ILE A 61 6.96 23.86 14.53
C ILE A 61 5.74 23.54 13.68
N LYS A 62 5.24 24.51 12.90
CA LYS A 62 4.05 24.29 12.05
C LYS A 62 4.24 23.17 11.02
N VAL A 63 5.43 23.08 10.42
CA VAL A 63 5.75 21.99 9.47
C VAL A 63 5.79 20.64 10.20
N LEU A 64 6.35 20.59 11.40
CA LEU A 64 6.40 19.36 12.20
C LEU A 64 5.00 18.93 12.66
N GLU A 65 4.14 19.85 13.07
CA GLU A 65 2.74 19.56 13.42
C GLU A 65 1.99 18.92 12.26
N GLN A 66 2.10 19.48 11.05
CA GLN A 66 1.49 18.91 9.84
C GLN A 66 2.00 17.49 9.54
N ARG A 67 3.30 17.26 9.76
CA ARG A 67 3.90 15.94 9.57
C ARG A 67 3.37 14.94 10.62
N VAL A 68 3.27 15.34 11.87
CA VAL A 68 2.69 14.49 12.94
C VAL A 68 1.26 14.12 12.59
N GLU A 69 0.43 15.09 12.22
CA GLU A 69 -0.97 14.84 11.84
C GLU A 69 -1.09 13.89 10.63
N THR A 70 -0.17 14.01 9.66
CA THR A 70 -0.12 13.09 8.50
C THR A 70 0.24 11.67 8.95
N LEU A 71 1.27 11.53 9.79
CA LEU A 71 1.70 10.23 10.30
C LEU A 71 0.62 9.56 11.17
N GLU A 72 -0.14 10.33 11.94
CA GLU A 72 -1.27 9.82 12.72
C GLU A 72 -2.36 9.24 11.81
N ARG A 73 -2.73 9.96 10.74
CA ARG A 73 -3.70 9.43 9.75
C ARG A 73 -3.20 8.17 9.05
N GLU A 74 -1.92 8.13 8.69
CA GLU A 74 -1.30 6.95 8.07
C GLU A 74 -1.29 5.75 9.04
N LEU A 75 -1.01 5.99 10.33
CA LEU A 75 -1.04 4.97 11.36
C LEU A 75 -2.45 4.40 11.54
N ASP A 76 -3.47 5.26 11.62
CA ASP A 76 -4.87 4.82 11.71
C ASP A 76 -5.28 3.99 10.49
N ALA A 77 -4.91 4.44 9.28
CA ALA A 77 -5.16 3.68 8.05
C ALA A 77 -4.46 2.31 8.07
N ALA A 78 -3.22 2.24 8.55
CA ALA A 78 -2.47 0.99 8.69
C ALA A 78 -3.10 0.05 9.72
N ILE A 79 -3.60 0.56 10.85
CA ILE A 79 -4.32 -0.22 11.87
C ILE A 79 -5.61 -0.81 11.28
N SER A 80 -6.42 0.01 10.60
CA SER A 80 -7.64 -0.46 9.93
C SER A 80 -7.33 -1.50 8.86
N GLY A 81 -6.33 -1.27 8.02
CA GLY A 81 -5.89 -2.22 7.00
C GLY A 81 -5.43 -3.56 7.59
N ALA A 82 -4.65 -3.52 8.68
CA ALA A 82 -4.20 -4.72 9.38
C ALA A 82 -5.36 -5.49 10.03
N ALA A 83 -6.36 -4.79 10.57
CA ALA A 83 -7.56 -5.41 11.12
C ALA A 83 -8.35 -6.17 10.02
N HIS A 84 -8.58 -5.53 8.86
CA HIS A 84 -9.22 -6.16 7.72
C HIS A 84 -8.46 -7.40 7.22
N ALA A 85 -7.15 -7.28 7.02
CA ALA A 85 -6.31 -8.39 6.59
C ALA A 85 -6.35 -9.59 7.56
N ARG A 86 -6.40 -9.34 8.88
CA ARG A 86 -6.55 -10.40 9.89
C ARG A 86 -7.91 -11.10 9.79
N THR A 87 -8.99 -10.34 9.57
CA THR A 87 -10.33 -10.93 9.42
C THR A 87 -10.44 -11.78 8.16
N GLU A 88 -9.94 -11.29 7.02
CA GLU A 88 -9.92 -12.02 5.76
C GLU A 88 -9.09 -13.30 5.86
N LYS A 89 -7.90 -13.21 6.47
CA LYS A 89 -7.05 -14.38 6.73
C LYS A 89 -7.80 -15.45 7.54
N ARG A 90 -8.48 -15.06 8.62
CA ARG A 90 -9.24 -16.00 9.46
C ARG A 90 -10.37 -16.67 8.69
N GLN A 91 -11.05 -15.93 7.82
CA GLN A 91 -12.11 -16.48 6.97
C GLN A 91 -11.53 -17.47 5.94
N ALA A 92 -10.42 -17.12 5.28
CA ALA A 92 -9.74 -17.99 4.34
C ALA A 92 -9.26 -19.28 5.00
N GLU A 93 -8.66 -19.20 6.19
CA GLU A 93 -8.24 -20.37 6.97
C GLU A 93 -9.43 -21.27 7.37
N ALA A 94 -10.58 -20.69 7.73
CA ALA A 94 -11.78 -21.46 8.05
C ALA A 94 -12.31 -22.21 6.82
N LEU A 95 -12.33 -21.57 5.66
CA LEU A 95 -12.74 -22.18 4.39
C LEU A 95 -11.77 -23.29 3.97
N GLN A 96 -10.46 -23.07 4.11
CA GLN A 96 -9.45 -24.07 3.82
C GLN A 96 -9.65 -25.32 4.69
N LYS A 97 -9.83 -25.15 6.01
CA LYS A 97 -10.06 -26.28 6.91
C LYS A 97 -11.34 -27.03 6.58
N ALA A 98 -12.41 -26.34 6.21
CA ALA A 98 -13.65 -26.99 5.78
C ALA A 98 -13.45 -27.81 4.49
N ALA A 99 -12.72 -27.26 3.51
CA ALA A 99 -12.40 -27.97 2.28
C ALA A 99 -11.48 -29.19 2.53
N GLU A 100 -10.50 -29.07 3.43
CA GLU A 100 -9.62 -30.17 3.82
C GLU A 100 -10.40 -31.30 4.50
N LEU A 101 -11.33 -30.99 5.41
CA LEU A 101 -12.21 -31.98 6.03
C LEU A 101 -13.08 -32.70 4.99
N GLN A 102 -13.69 -31.95 4.08
CA GLN A 102 -14.50 -32.52 3.00
C GLN A 102 -13.67 -33.45 2.10
N ALA A 103 -12.42 -33.07 1.77
CA ALA A 103 -11.54 -33.91 0.98
C ALA A 103 -11.17 -35.22 1.71
N GLN A 104 -10.96 -35.17 3.03
CA GLN A 104 -10.71 -36.37 3.84
C GLN A 104 -11.92 -37.31 3.86
N GLU A 105 -13.13 -36.77 3.96
CA GLU A 105 -14.37 -37.56 3.89
C GLU A 105 -14.50 -38.27 2.54
N ILE A 106 -14.33 -37.53 1.43
CA ILE A 106 -14.39 -38.11 0.07
C ILE A 106 -13.33 -39.18 -0.12
N LEU A 107 -12.10 -38.97 0.36
CA LEU A 107 -11.03 -39.97 0.28
C LEU A 107 -11.40 -41.25 1.04
N LYS A 108 -12.00 -41.11 2.23
CA LYS A 108 -12.46 -42.26 3.02
C LYS A 108 -13.59 -43.01 2.33
N GLU A 109 -14.55 -42.30 1.75
CA GLU A 109 -15.62 -42.89 0.95
C GLU A 109 -15.06 -43.65 -0.25
N LEU A 110 -14.11 -43.03 -0.98
CA LEU A 110 -13.45 -43.66 -2.12
C LEU A 110 -12.70 -44.93 -1.72
N GLU A 111 -11.96 -44.91 -0.60
CA GLU A 111 -11.27 -46.09 -0.08
C GLU A 111 -12.25 -47.21 0.27
N ASN A 112 -13.37 -46.88 0.93
CA ASN A 112 -14.41 -47.85 1.25
C ASN A 112 -15.05 -48.43 -0.02
N THR A 113 -15.36 -47.60 -1.00
CA THR A 113 -15.89 -48.03 -2.30
C THR A 113 -14.89 -48.93 -3.03
N SER A 114 -13.60 -48.61 -3.00
CA SER A 114 -12.55 -49.48 -3.58
C SER A 114 -12.54 -50.86 -2.93
N LYS A 115 -12.61 -50.94 -1.59
CA LYS A 115 -12.65 -52.23 -0.87
C LYS A 115 -13.87 -53.06 -1.23
N VAL A 116 -15.04 -52.42 -1.41
CA VAL A 116 -16.25 -53.12 -1.85
C VAL A 116 -16.07 -53.66 -3.28
N PHE A 117 -15.45 -52.89 -4.17
CA PHE A 117 -15.14 -53.37 -5.52
C PHE A 117 -14.18 -54.57 -5.51
N ASP A 118 -13.15 -54.55 -4.67
CA ASP A 118 -12.22 -55.66 -4.53
C ASP A 118 -12.94 -56.95 -4.09
N LEU A 119 -13.82 -56.86 -3.09
CA LEU A 119 -14.63 -57.97 -2.63
C LEU A 119 -15.56 -58.51 -3.73
N HIS A 120 -16.24 -57.63 -4.48
CA HIS A 120 -17.06 -58.05 -5.61
C HIS A 120 -16.23 -58.77 -6.70
N MET A 121 -15.00 -58.33 -6.96
CA MET A 121 -14.12 -58.99 -7.93
C MET A 121 -13.67 -60.37 -7.45
N GLU A 122 -13.43 -60.53 -6.14
CA GLU A 122 -13.15 -61.84 -5.53
C GLU A 122 -14.34 -62.79 -5.64
N GLU A 123 -15.55 -62.32 -5.31
CA GLU A 123 -16.78 -63.11 -5.45
C GLU A 123 -17.04 -63.54 -6.90
N LEU A 124 -16.83 -62.64 -7.86
CA LEU A 124 -16.96 -62.96 -9.29
C LEU A 124 -15.96 -64.06 -9.72
N ARG A 125 -14.71 -64.00 -9.25
CA ARG A 125 -13.73 -65.07 -9.52
C ARG A 125 -14.16 -66.40 -8.90
N ALA A 126 -14.61 -66.40 -7.65
CA ALA A 126 -15.08 -67.61 -6.98
C ALA A 126 -16.29 -68.23 -7.72
N LYS A 127 -17.23 -67.40 -8.18
CA LYS A 127 -18.36 -67.85 -9.00
C LYS A 127 -17.91 -68.40 -10.35
N GLN A 128 -16.93 -67.77 -10.99
CA GLN A 128 -16.37 -68.27 -12.25
C GLN A 128 -15.71 -69.65 -12.09
N GLU A 129 -15.02 -69.89 -10.97
CA GLU A 129 -14.46 -71.20 -10.65
C GLU A 129 -15.55 -72.26 -10.41
N GLU A 130 -16.61 -71.90 -9.69
CA GLU A 130 -17.78 -72.79 -9.47
C GLU A 130 -18.44 -73.18 -10.79
N ILE A 131 -18.71 -72.21 -11.67
CA ILE A 131 -19.23 -72.44 -13.03
C ILE A 131 -18.31 -73.38 -13.79
N SER A 132 -17.00 -73.11 -13.79
CA SER A 132 -16.01 -73.93 -14.50
C SER A 132 -15.96 -75.37 -13.99
N LYS A 133 -16.24 -75.60 -12.69
CA LYS A 133 -16.35 -76.95 -12.12
C LYS A 133 -17.63 -77.63 -12.58
N ARG A 134 -18.78 -76.95 -12.51
CA ARG A 134 -20.07 -77.47 -12.98
C ARG A 134 -20.03 -77.81 -14.47
N ASP A 135 -19.39 -76.98 -15.30
CA ASP A 135 -19.21 -77.24 -16.73
C ASP A 135 -18.42 -78.53 -17.00
N LYS A 136 -17.40 -78.83 -16.20
CA LYS A 136 -16.65 -80.09 -16.30
C LYS A 136 -17.51 -81.29 -15.92
N GLU A 137 -18.30 -81.17 -14.85
CA GLU A 137 -19.24 -82.22 -14.43
C GLU A 137 -20.33 -82.46 -15.48
N ILE A 138 -20.90 -81.39 -16.07
CA ILE A 138 -21.87 -81.47 -17.16
C ILE A 138 -21.26 -82.22 -18.36
N LYS A 139 -20.06 -81.84 -18.81
CA LYS A 139 -19.37 -82.52 -19.92
C LYS A 139 -19.12 -84.01 -19.64
N LEU A 140 -18.78 -84.36 -18.40
CA LEU A 140 -18.62 -85.76 -18.00
C LEU A 140 -19.95 -86.52 -18.08
N LEU A 141 -21.03 -85.92 -17.56
CA LEU A 141 -22.37 -86.51 -17.64
C LEU A 141 -22.84 -86.67 -19.09
N GLU A 142 -22.60 -85.67 -19.94
CA GLU A 142 -22.87 -85.74 -21.38
C GLU A 142 -22.11 -86.90 -22.04
N ALA A 143 -20.81 -87.07 -21.73
CA ALA A 143 -20.02 -88.18 -22.25
C ALA A 143 -20.57 -89.54 -21.79
N ILE A 144 -20.96 -89.66 -20.52
CA ILE A 144 -21.58 -90.89 -19.99
C ILE A 144 -22.90 -91.18 -20.72
N ILE A 145 -23.78 -90.18 -20.88
CA ILE A 145 -25.03 -90.33 -21.61
C ILE A 145 -24.77 -90.74 -23.07
N GLN A 146 -23.80 -90.14 -23.75
CA GLN A 146 -23.43 -90.57 -25.12
C GLN A 146 -22.97 -92.03 -25.16
N THR A 147 -22.18 -92.49 -24.17
CA THR A 147 -21.75 -93.90 -24.11
C THR A 147 -22.88 -94.88 -23.76
N LEU A 148 -23.86 -94.47 -22.95
CA LEU A 148 -25.01 -95.29 -22.55
C LEU A 148 -26.11 -95.28 -23.62
N GLY A 149 -26.44 -94.12 -24.19
CA GLY A 149 -27.39 -93.97 -25.29
C GLY A 149 -26.89 -94.57 -26.61
N GLY A 150 -25.55 -94.67 -26.80
CA GLY A 150 -24.94 -95.41 -27.90
C GLY A 150 -25.08 -96.94 -27.80
N ARG A 151 -25.53 -97.49 -26.66
CA ARG A 151 -25.81 -98.92 -26.49
C ARG A 151 -27.24 -99.32 -26.87
N GLU A 152 -28.12 -98.39 -27.20
CA GLU A 152 -29.50 -98.69 -27.60
C GLU A 152 -29.74 -98.72 -29.12
N SER A 153 -28.70 -98.50 -29.95
CA SER A 153 -28.77 -98.72 -31.40
C SER A 153 -27.92 -99.92 -31.85
N LEU A 154 -28.28 -101.12 -31.40
CA LEU A 154 -27.94 -102.36 -32.11
C LEU A 154 -29.26 -102.98 -32.60
N PRO A 155 -29.62 -102.83 -33.89
CA PRO A 155 -30.62 -103.69 -34.48
C PRO A 155 -30.04 -105.11 -34.66
N ALA A 156 -30.94 -106.07 -34.58
CA ALA A 156 -30.76 -107.52 -34.64
C ALA A 156 -29.91 -108.03 -35.82
#